data_AF-A0A1Z9MYI3-F1
#
_entry.id   AF-A0A1Z9MYI3-F1
#
_cell.length_a   1.000
_cell.length_b   1.000
_cell.length_c   1.000
_cell.angle_alpha   90.00
_cell.angle_beta   90.00
_cell.angle_gamma   90.00
#
_symmetry.space_group_name_H-M   'P 1'
#
loop_
_entity.id
_entity.type
_entity.pdbx_description
1 polymer ?
#
loop_
_entity_poly.entity_id
_entity_poly.type
_entity_poly.pdbx_seq_one_letter_code
_entity_poly.pdbx_strand_id
1 'polypeptide(L)'
;MIKKKYFFLCFALVIVSISINLKVTNSKKEISMIIKKKDALQFDIDLNEVNWVYITRPENLYKLNEEGYNFQPILFSDLINLKMDKE
;
A
#
# COMPACT_ATOMS: atom_id res chain seq x y z
N MET A 1 -38.53 -44.33 0.94
CA MET A 1 -37.12 -44.39 0.47
C MET A 1 -36.68 -43.17 -0.34
N ILE A 2 -37.56 -42.61 -1.17
CA ILE A 2 -37.30 -41.47 -2.07
C ILE A 2 -36.79 -40.20 -1.34
N LYS A 3 -37.35 -39.85 -0.18
CA LYS A 3 -36.92 -38.68 0.62
C LYS A 3 -35.46 -38.74 1.09
N LYS A 4 -34.92 -39.93 1.38
CA LYS A 4 -33.52 -40.12 1.80
C LYS A 4 -32.52 -39.83 0.68
N LYS A 5 -32.89 -40.13 -0.58
CA LYS A 5 -32.06 -39.85 -1.76
C LYS A 5 -31.94 -38.34 -2.02
N TYR A 6 -33.05 -37.60 -1.91
CA TYR A 6 -33.04 -36.14 -2.05
C TYR A 6 -32.27 -35.46 -0.92
N PHE A 7 -32.37 -35.96 0.32
CA PHE A 7 -31.57 -35.46 1.43
C PHE A 7 -30.06 -35.62 1.18
N PHE A 8 -29.64 -36.79 0.70
CA PHE A 8 -28.23 -37.03 0.34
C PHE A 8 -27.76 -36.13 -0.80
N LEU A 9 -28.61 -35.90 -1.81
CA LEU A 9 -28.31 -34.98 -2.92
C LEU A 9 -28.13 -33.54 -2.42
N CYS A 10 -29.04 -33.04 -1.58
CA CYS A 10 -28.93 -31.70 -0.99
C CYS A 10 -27.66 -31.57 -0.14
N PHE A 11 -27.33 -32.59 0.66
CA PHE A 11 -26.13 -32.60 1.48
C PHE A 11 -24.86 -32.57 0.62
N ALA A 12 -24.81 -33.36 -0.45
CA ALA A 12 -23.69 -33.35 -1.39
C ALA A 12 -23.52 -31.97 -2.06
N LEU A 13 -24.62 -31.33 -2.47
CA LEU A 13 -24.58 -29.98 -3.05
C LEU A 13 -24.05 -28.93 -2.07
N VAL A 14 -24.42 -29.03 -0.79
CA VAL A 14 -23.90 -28.15 0.26
C VAL A 14 -22.39 -28.32 0.43
N ILE A 15 -21.89 -29.56 0.46
CA ILE A 15 -20.44 -29.82 0.57
C ILE A 15 -19.69 -29.26 -0.63
N VAL A 16 -20.21 -29.49 -1.85
CA VAL A 16 -19.59 -28.95 -3.08
C VAL A 16 -19.57 -27.42 -3.05
N SER A 17 -20.67 -26.78 -2.65
CA SER A 17 -20.76 -25.33 -2.53
C SER A 17 -19.74 -24.76 -1.53
N ILE A 18 -19.62 -25.38 -0.34
CA ILE A 18 -18.63 -24.98 0.67
C ILE A 18 -17.21 -25.14 0.12
N SER A 19 -16.94 -26.24 -0.58
CA SER A 19 -15.61 -26.53 -1.14
C SER A 19 -15.22 -25.50 -2.21
N ILE A 20 -16.16 -25.12 -3.08
CA ILE A 20 -15.95 -24.06 -4.09
C ILE A 20 -15.68 -22.72 -3.41
N ASN A 21 -16.51 -22.32 -2.44
CA ASN A 21 -16.34 -21.06 -1.72
C ASN A 21 -15.00 -20.96 -0.97
N LEU A 22 -14.55 -22.06 -0.36
CA LEU A 22 -13.23 -22.15 0.27
C LEU A 22 -12.11 -21.95 -0.76
N LYS A 23 -12.21 -22.61 -1.92
CA LYS A 23 -11.21 -22.48 -2.99
C LYS A 23 -11.14 -21.04 -3.52
N VAL A 24 -12.29 -20.41 -3.78
CA VAL A 24 -12.36 -19.00 -4.21
C VAL A 24 -11.75 -18.07 -3.16
N THR A 25 -12.03 -18.31 -1.88
CA THR A 25 -11.49 -17.49 -0.79
C THR A 25 -9.97 -17.62 -0.69
N ASN A 26 -9.42 -18.83 -0.84
CA ASN A 26 -7.98 -19.03 -0.86
C ASN A 26 -7.32 -18.35 -2.07
N SER A 27 -7.89 -18.50 -3.27
CA SER A 27 -7.36 -17.82 -4.45
C SER A 27 -7.38 -16.29 -4.29
N LYS A 28 -8.42 -15.72 -3.68
CA LYS A 28 -8.46 -14.27 -3.37
C LYS A 28 -7.33 -13.84 -2.42
N LYS A 29 -7.01 -14.65 -1.41
CA LYS A 29 -5.89 -14.38 -0.50
C LYS A 29 -4.54 -14.44 -1.20
N GLU A 30 -4.33 -15.45 -2.05
CA GLU A 30 -3.11 -15.57 -2.85
C GLU A 30 -2.94 -14.36 -3.78
N ILE A 31 -4.01 -13.97 -4.49
CA ILE A 31 -4.01 -12.78 -5.34
C ILE A 31 -3.66 -11.52 -4.52
N SER A 32 -4.26 -11.35 -3.34
CA SER A 32 -3.94 -10.21 -2.46
C SER A 32 -2.47 -10.19 -2.03
N MET A 33 -1.88 -11.35 -1.71
CA MET A 33 -0.45 -11.44 -1.40
C MET A 33 0.42 -11.09 -2.60
N ILE A 34 0.06 -11.57 -3.80
CA ILE A 34 0.81 -11.28 -5.02
C ILE A 34 0.74 -9.78 -5.36
N ILE A 35 -0.43 -9.16 -5.22
CA ILE A 35 -0.60 -7.71 -5.44
C ILE A 35 0.30 -6.93 -4.48
N LYS A 36 0.27 -7.25 -3.18
CA LYS A 36 1.16 -6.58 -2.21
C LYS A 36 2.64 -6.72 -2.55
N LYS A 37 3.07 -7.89 -3.02
CA LYS A 37 4.46 -8.11 -3.46
C LYS A 37 4.80 -7.31 -4.71
N LYS A 38 3.88 -7.26 -5.68
CA LYS A 38 4.03 -6.44 -6.88
C LYS A 38 4.19 -4.96 -6.50
N ASP A 39 3.34 -4.45 -5.63
CA ASP A 39 3.36 -3.04 -5.24
C ASP A 39 4.66 -2.69 -4.48
N ALA A 40 5.15 -3.59 -3.62
CA ALA A 40 6.45 -3.42 -2.96
C ALA A 40 7.61 -3.41 -3.96
N LEU A 41 7.62 -4.34 -4.92
CA LEU A 41 8.64 -4.37 -5.98
C LEU A 41 8.57 -3.13 -6.88
N GLN A 42 7.37 -2.64 -7.20
CA GLN A 42 7.21 -1.41 -7.96
C GLN A 42 7.79 -0.22 -7.20
N PHE A 43 7.50 -0.12 -5.90
CA PHE A 43 8.08 0.93 -5.05
C PHE A 43 9.61 0.85 -5.00
N ASP A 44 10.18 -0.35 -4.91
CA ASP A 44 11.64 -0.54 -4.94
C ASP A 44 12.24 -0.16 -6.29
N ILE A 45 11.54 -0.43 -7.41
CA ILE A 45 11.95 0.00 -8.75
C ILE A 45 11.93 1.52 -8.83
N ASP A 46 10.82 2.15 -8.43
CA ASP A 46 10.68 3.61 -8.44
C ASP A 46 11.78 4.26 -7.58
N LEU A 47 12.08 3.69 -6.41
CA LEU A 47 13.20 4.11 -5.56
C LEU A 47 14.55 4.00 -6.26
N ASN A 48 14.80 2.93 -7.02
CA ASN A 48 16.08 2.73 -7.71
C ASN A 48 16.21 3.58 -8.97
N GLU A 49 15.10 3.85 -9.67
CA GLU A 49 15.07 4.75 -10.83
C GLU A 49 15.25 6.22 -10.40
N VAL A 50 14.79 6.56 -9.20
CA VAL A 50 15.06 7.86 -8.60
C VAL A 50 16.53 7.97 -8.21
N ASN A 51 17.25 8.87 -8.88
CA ASN A 51 18.60 9.24 -8.48
C ASN A 51 18.54 10.09 -7.19
N TRP A 52 18.47 9.41 -6.04
CA TRP A 52 18.40 10.06 -4.73
C TRP A 52 19.53 11.05 -4.50
N VAL A 53 20.75 10.72 -4.96
CA VAL A 53 21.91 11.61 -4.86
C VAL A 53 21.72 12.90 -5.64
N TYR A 54 20.98 12.87 -6.74
CA TYR A 54 20.59 14.07 -7.46
C TYR A 54 19.47 14.82 -6.72
N ILE A 55 18.41 14.15 -6.28
CA ILE A 55 17.27 14.81 -5.64
C ILE A 55 17.64 15.43 -4.29
N THR A 56 18.42 14.74 -3.45
CA THR A 56 18.75 15.20 -2.09
C THR A 56 19.81 16.30 -2.06
N ARG A 57 20.35 16.72 -3.21
CA ARG A 57 21.26 17.86 -3.27
C ARG A 57 20.51 19.14 -2.92
N PRO A 58 21.04 20.00 -2.04
CA PRO A 58 20.38 21.25 -1.65
C PRO A 58 19.90 22.06 -2.84
N GLU A 59 20.72 22.19 -3.89
CA GLU A 59 20.41 22.97 -5.08
C GLU A 59 19.18 22.45 -5.84
N ASN A 60 18.99 21.13 -5.86
CA ASN A 60 17.86 20.50 -6.55
C ASN A 60 16.60 20.51 -5.68
N LEU A 61 16.74 20.43 -4.36
CA LEU A 61 15.63 20.62 -3.41
C LEU A 61 15.09 22.06 -3.45
N TYR A 62 15.97 23.07 -3.57
CA TYR A 62 15.57 24.46 -3.76
C TYR A 62 14.76 24.64 -5.05
N LYS A 63 15.23 24.07 -6.17
CA LYS A 63 14.48 24.11 -7.46
C LYS A 63 13.12 23.43 -7.36
N LEU A 64 13.07 22.21 -6.82
CA LEU A 64 11.81 21.46 -6.61
C LEU A 64 10.82 22.25 -5.75
N ASN A 65 11.32 22.94 -4.74
CA ASN A 65 10.50 23.77 -3.88
C ASN A 65 9.94 24.99 -4.62
N GLU A 66 10.76 25.73 -5.37
CA GLU A 66 10.31 26.87 -6.18
C GLU A 66 9.30 26.45 -7.28
N GLU A 67 9.47 25.27 -7.87
CA GLU A 67 8.65 24.80 -8.99
C GLU A 67 7.24 24.32 -8.58
N GLY A 68 7.04 23.86 -7.33
CA GLY A 68 5.78 23.18 -6.99
C GLY A 68 5.22 23.39 -5.58
N TYR A 69 6.04 23.84 -4.63
CA TYR A 69 5.64 23.82 -3.22
C TYR A 69 5.74 25.17 -2.51
N ASN A 70 6.64 26.05 -2.95
CA ASN A 70 6.90 27.38 -2.40
C ASN A 70 7.02 27.39 -0.87
N PHE A 71 7.61 26.35 -0.27
CA PHE A 71 7.90 26.36 1.15
C PHE A 71 9.00 27.39 1.45
N GLN A 72 8.79 28.23 2.45
CA GLN A 72 9.91 28.95 3.04
C GLN A 72 10.69 27.97 3.92
N PRO A 73 12.00 27.77 3.67
CA PRO A 73 12.82 26.94 4.54
C PRO A 73 12.88 27.58 5.93
N ILE A 74 12.69 26.78 6.97
CA ILE A 74 12.82 27.23 8.36
C ILE A 74 14.29 27.57 8.60
N LEU A 75 14.55 28.84 8.89
CA LEU A 75 15.88 29.32 9.23
C LEU A 75 16.15 29.09 10.73
N PHE A 76 17.43 29.03 11.09
CA PHE A 76 17.82 28.90 12.50
C PHE A 76 17.30 30.07 13.36
N SER A 77 17.18 31.27 12.76
CA SER A 77 16.54 32.44 13.37
C SER A 77 15.10 32.17 13.78
N ASP A 78 14.35 31.40 12.98
CA ASP A 78 12.94 31.11 13.24
C ASP A 78 12.80 30.18 14.45
N LEU A 79 13.75 29.26 14.64
CA LEU A 79 13.81 28.38 15.82
C LEU A 79 14.11 29.15 17.12
N ILE A 80 14.94 30.20 17.03
CA ILE A 80 15.23 31.08 18.18
C ILE A 80 13.96 31.86 18.56
N ASN A 81 13.28 32.45 17.57
CA ASN A 81 12.06 33.23 17.78
C ASN A 81 10.94 32.35 18.41
N LEU A 82 10.78 31.11 17.92
CA LEU A 82 9.83 30.14 18.49
C LEU A 82 10.13 29.71 19.93
N LYS A 83 11.39 29.79 20.37
CA LYS A 83 11.76 29.52 21.78
C LYS A 83 11.46 30.70 22.69
N MET A 84 11.64 31.92 22.19
CA MET A 84 11.38 33.14 22.95
C MET A 84 9.88 33.41 23.18
N ASP A 85 9.01 33.02 22.25
CA ASP A 85 7.55 33.16 22.40
C ASP A 85 6.91 32.16 23.40
N LYS A 86 7.71 31.24 23.98
CA LYS A 86 7.24 30.21 24.92
C LYS A 86 7.64 30.46 26.39
N GLU A 87 8.38 31.53 26.67
CA GLU A 87 8.67 32.03 28.02
C GLU A 87 7.73 33.17 28.41
#